data_AF-A0A2E8VBF0-F1
#
_entry.id   AF-A0A2E8VBF0-F1
#
_cell.length_a   1.000
_cell.length_b   1.000
_cell.length_c   1.000
_cell.angle_alpha   90.00
_cell.angle_beta   90.00
_cell.angle_gamma   90.00
#
_symmetry.space_group_name_H-M   'P 1'
#
loop_
_entity.id
_entity.type
_entity.pdbx_description
1 polymer ?
#
loop_
_entity_poly.entity_id
_entity_poly.type
_entity_poly.pdbx_seq_one_letter_code
_entity_poly.pdbx_strand_id
1 'polypeptide(L)' 'MKNINNSIKKILIVVFFITFYSCVDVKPDIKIDRIIDLHIDGENVDGLEGEWIITTKENGDVITVKIEKKELLEP' A
#
# COMPACT_ATOMS: atom_id res chain seq x y z
N MET A 1 31.38 -25.97 44.61
CA MET A 1 30.75 -26.45 43.35
C MET A 1 29.24 -26.20 43.21
N LYS A 2 28.53 -25.60 44.20
CA LYS A 2 27.06 -25.42 44.14
C LYS A 2 26.57 -24.30 43.20
N ASN A 3 27.44 -23.36 42.83
CA ASN A 3 27.06 -22.12 42.13
C ASN A 3 26.94 -22.29 40.60
N ILE A 4 27.78 -23.14 40.00
CA ILE A 4 27.79 -23.42 38.55
C ILE A 4 26.45 -24.03 38.10
N ASN A 5 25.86 -24.90 38.92
CA ASN A 5 24.59 -25.56 38.62
C ASN A 5 23.40 -24.58 38.61
N ASN A 6 23.46 -23.52 39.43
CA ASN A 6 22.46 -22.45 39.43
C ASN A 6 22.61 -21.51 38.23
N SER A 7 23.85 -21.20 37.81
CA SER A 7 24.10 -20.38 36.62
C SER A 7 23.68 -21.07 35.33
N ILE A 8 23.94 -22.38 35.18
CA ILE A 8 23.51 -23.17 34.02
C ILE A 8 21.99 -23.25 33.94
N LYS A 9 21.30 -23.44 35.08
CA LYS A 9 19.83 -23.41 35.14
C LYS A 9 19.26 -22.07 34.67
N LYS A 10 19.87 -20.95 35.05
CA LYS A 10 19.45 -19.62 34.60
C LYS A 10 19.60 -19.45 33.10
N ILE A 11 20.72 -19.92 32.53
CA ILE A 11 20.98 -19.87 31.09
C ILE A 11 19.96 -20.72 30.32
N LEU A 12 19.66 -21.94 30.78
CA LEU A 12 18.64 -22.81 30.17
C LEU A 12 17.24 -22.17 30.16
N ILE A 13 16.87 -21.48 31.24
CA ILE A 13 15.60 -20.76 31.34
C ILE A 13 15.56 -19.61 30.31
N VAL A 14 16.65 -18.85 30.18
CA VAL A 14 16.74 -17.77 29.19
C VAL A 14 16.63 -18.30 27.76
N VAL A 15 17.36 -19.38 27.44
CA VAL A 15 17.30 -20.02 26.11
C VAL A 15 15.89 -20.53 25.80
N PHE A 16 15.20 -21.11 26.79
CA PHE A 16 13.82 -21.58 26.64
C PHE A 16 12.88 -20.42 26.26
N PHE A 17 12.95 -19.27 26.94
CA PHE A 17 12.11 -18.12 26.60
C PHE A 17 12.38 -17.58 25.19
N ILE A 18 13.64 -17.53 24.74
CA ILE A 18 14.00 -17.01 23.40
C ILE A 18 13.37 -17.87 22.29
N THR A 19 13.25 -19.19 22.49
CA THR A 19 12.63 -20.08 21.50
C THR A 19 11.11 -19.90 21.32
N PHE A 20 10.40 -19.32 22.29
CA PHE A 20 8.97 -19.01 22.15
C PHE A 20 8.71 -17.68 21.42
N TYR A 21 9.67 -16.75 21.44
CA TYR A 21 9.55 -15.47 20.74
C TYR A 21 10.01 -15.52 19.28
N SER A 22 10.57 -16.64 18.78
CA SER A 22 11.01 -16.71 17.38
C SER A 22 9.88 -16.99 16.40
N CYS A 23 8.67 -17.30 16.88
CA CYS A 23 7.49 -17.52 16.05
C CYS A 23 6.51 -16.35 16.21
N VAL A 24 6.99 -15.14 15.92
CA VAL A 24 6.08 -13.99 15.73
C VAL A 24 5.55 -14.12 14.31
N ASP A 25 4.25 -14.38 14.18
CA ASP A 25 3.54 -14.37 12.90
C ASP A 25 3.40 -12.92 12.42
N VAL A 26 4.49 -12.37 11.88
CA VAL A 26 4.53 -11.03 11.32
C VAL A 26 3.81 -11.09 9.99
N LYS A 27 2.53 -10.70 9.97
CA LYS A 27 1.82 -10.47 8.70
C LYS A 27 2.38 -9.20 8.08
N PRO A 28 3.06 -9.27 6.92
CA PRO A 28 3.52 -8.07 6.25
C PRO A 28 2.30 -7.24 5.81
N ASP A 29 2.30 -5.94 6.15
CA ASP A 29 1.36 -4.97 5.61
C ASP A 29 1.79 -4.64 4.17
N ILE A 30 1.36 -5.48 3.23
CA ILE A 30 1.66 -5.30 1.80
C ILE A 30 0.66 -4.29 1.25
N LYS A 31 1.10 -3.04 1.09
CA LYS A 31 0.38 -2.01 0.35
C LYS A 31 0.76 -2.06 -1.12
N ILE A 32 -0.23 -2.24 -2.00
CA ILE A 32 -0.04 -2.19 -3.45
C ILE A 32 -0.51 -0.83 -3.92
N ASP A 33 0.42 0.08 -4.20
CA ASP A 33 0.11 1.36 -4.82
C ASP A 33 -0.14 1.16 -6.32
N ARG A 34 -1.28 1.64 -6.82
CA ARG A 34 -1.63 1.64 -8.25
C ARG A 34 -1.74 3.09 -8.71
N ILE A 35 -0.76 3.54 -9.49
CA ILE A 35 -0.70 4.90 -10.04
C ILE A 35 -1.00 4.82 -11.54
N ILE A 36 -1.86 5.73 -12.03
CA ILE A 36 -2.17 5.90 -13.46
C ILE A 36 -1.69 7.29 -13.85
N ASP A 37 -0.63 7.36 -14.66
CA ASP A 37 -0.10 8.63 -15.18
C ASP A 37 -0.71 8.92 -16.56
N LEU A 38 -1.40 10.05 -16.68
CA LEU A 38 -2.01 10.54 -17.92
C LEU A 38 -1.21 11.74 -18.43
N HIS A 39 -0.67 11.64 -19.65
CA HIS A 39 0.02 12.74 -20.32
C HIS A 39 -0.82 13.23 -21.50
N ILE A 40 -0.82 14.55 -21.69
CA ILE A 40 -1.41 15.21 -22.86
C ILE A 40 -0.24 15.81 -23.63
N ASP A 41 -0.03 15.34 -24.87
CA ASP A 41 1.04 15.83 -25.72
C ASP A 41 0.69 17.24 -26.25
N GLY A 42 1.54 18.21 -25.89
CA GLY A 42 1.31 19.64 -26.08
C GLY A 42 1.33 20.15 -27.52
N GLU A 43 1.69 19.32 -28.50
CA GLU A 43 1.82 19.74 -29.91
C GLU A 43 0.48 19.88 -30.65
N ASN A 44 -0.61 19.28 -30.15
CA ASN A 44 -1.95 19.31 -30.77
C ASN A 44 -3.05 19.55 -29.72
N VAL A 45 -2.93 20.63 -28.93
CA VAL A 45 -3.84 20.94 -27.81
C VAL A 45 -5.13 21.64 -28.21
N ASP A 46 -5.29 22.01 -29.48
CA ASP A 46 -6.53 22.57 -30.00
C ASP A 46 -7.67 21.57 -29.82
N GLY A 47 -8.69 21.98 -29.06
CA GLY A 47 -9.83 21.13 -28.69
C GLY A 47 -9.64 20.34 -27.38
N LEU A 48 -8.43 20.29 -26.80
CA LEU A 48 -8.17 19.70 -25.48
C LEU A 48 -8.20 20.73 -24.33
N GLU A 49 -7.99 22.01 -24.64
CA GLU A 49 -8.13 23.09 -23.68
C GLU A 49 -9.57 23.20 -23.17
N GLY A 50 -9.75 23.24 -21.85
CA GLY A 50 -11.05 23.33 -21.19
C GLY A 50 -11.09 22.66 -19.82
N GLU A 51 -12.26 22.71 -19.18
CA GLU A 51 -12.50 21.96 -17.94
C GLU A 51 -12.76 20.48 -18.25
N TRP A 52 -12.18 19.60 -17.43
CA TRP A 52 -12.34 18.16 -17.54
C TRP A 52 -12.93 17.61 -16.25
N ILE A 53 -13.86 16.68 -16.38
CA ILE A 53 -14.50 15.99 -15.26
C ILE A 53 -13.91 14.59 -15.20
N ILE A 54 -13.24 14.29 -14.08
CA ILE A 54 -12.74 12.95 -13.77
C ILE A 54 -13.67 12.33 -12.74
N THR A 55 -14.25 11.19 -13.08
CA THR A 55 -15.17 10.46 -12.20
C THR A 55 -14.66 9.04 -11.97
N THR A 56 -14.70 8.59 -10.72
CA THR A 56 -14.26 7.25 -10.33
C THR A 56 -15.44 6.44 -9.79
N LYS A 57 -15.59 5.19 -10.23
CA LYS A 57 -16.57 4.24 -9.69
C LYS A 57 -15.88 2.93 -9.32
N GLU A 58 -16.12 2.48 -8.10
CA GLU A 58 -15.62 1.20 -7.59
C GLU A 58 -16.74 0.15 -7.67
N ASN A 59 -16.39 -1.05 -8.15
CA ASN A 59 -17.28 -2.21 -8.16
C ASN A 59 -16.47 -3.48 -7.86
N GLY A 60 -16.41 -3.86 -6.59
CA GLY A 60 -15.53 -4.92 -6.11
C GLY A 60 -14.07 -4.56 -6.40
N ASP A 61 -13.37 -5.44 -7.12
CA ASP A 61 -11.95 -5.27 -7.46
C ASP A 61 -11.72 -4.41 -8.73
N VAL A 62 -12.78 -3.83 -9.30
CA VAL A 62 -12.74 -3.04 -10.53
C VAL A 62 -12.94 -1.56 -10.23
N ILE A 63 -12.01 -0.73 -10.69
CA ILE A 63 -12.12 0.74 -10.68
C ILE A 63 -12.35 1.21 -12.11
N THR A 64 -13.47 1.87 -12.36
CA THR A 64 -13.75 2.56 -13.62
C THR A 64 -13.42 4.04 -13.46
N VAL A 65 -12.49 4.53 -14.28
CA VAL A 65 -12.16 5.96 -14.39
C VAL A 65 -12.77 6.49 -15.68
N LYS A 66 -13.59 7.53 -15.55
CA LYS A 66 -14.21 8.24 -16.68
C LYS A 66 -13.62 9.64 -16.77
N ILE A 67 -13.14 10.01 -17.94
CA ILE A 67 -12.57 11.33 -18.23
C ILE A 67 -13.41 11.94 -19.35
N GLU A 68 -14.07 13.06 -19.06
CA GLU A 68 -14.94 13.74 -20.03
C GLU A 68 -14.61 15.23 -20.05
N LYS A 69 -14.60 15.82 -21.25
CA LYS A 69 -14.54 17.28 -21.38
C LYS A 69 -15.89 17.83 -20.93
N LYS A 70 -15.86 18.82 -20.04
CA LYS A 70 -17.07 19.51 -19.63
C LYS A 70 -17.56 20.33 -20.83
N GLU A 71 -18.71 19.95 -21.38
CA GLU A 71 -19.37 20.77 -22.38
C GLU A 71 -19.76 22.11 -21.74
N LEU A 72 -19.32 23.21 -22.34
CA LEU A 72 -19.83 24.53 -22.03
C LEU A 72 -21.25 24.57 -22.57
N LEU A 73 -22.24 24.73 -21.68
CA LEU A 73 -23.57 25.13 -22.09
C LEU A 73 -23.44 26.52 -22.71
N GLU A 74 -23.45 26.60 -24.05
CA GLU A 74 -23.57 27.89 -24.73
C GLU A 74 -24.93 28.51 -24.35
N PRO A 75 -24.96 29.80 -23.95
CA PRO A 75 -26.18 30.50 -23.54
C PRO A 75 -27.15 30.75 -24.69
#